data_AF-A0A1E7GEA0-F1
#
_entry.id   AF-A0A1E7GEA0-F1
#
_cell.length_a   1.000
_cell.length_b   1.000
_cell.length_c   1.000
_cell.angle_alpha   90.00
_cell.angle_beta   90.00
_cell.angle_gamma   90.00
#
_symmetry.space_group_name_H-M   'P 1'
#
loop_
_entity.id
_entity.type
_entity.pdbx_description
1 polymer ?
#
loop_
_entity_poly.entity_id
_entity_poly.type
_entity_poly.pdbx_seq_one_letter_code
_entity_poly.pdbx_strand_id
1 'polypeptide(L)'
;MENGLVTPDGTKVLTVAEYDRFVNFIPAKFRPVFEVNTITGLRYVELQRLHDHEEWYYTERNQIILPKEAQRKVKQKLVKRTIDKLPATFPYLLKAFLECKKPPARNTWFENLERWSYKAGITPKVNPKTPRKTIESWMLKAGIPEIEIYSRQGHDPITSLKHYQSLSFTDYELRDIKKRLVEWGILNN
;
A
#
# COMPACT_ATOMS: atom_id res chain seq x y z
N MET A 1 -1.96 19.05 -17.46
CA MET A 1 -1.17 17.89 -17.90
C MET A 1 -1.31 16.84 -16.81
N GLU A 2 -1.92 15.69 -17.11
CA GLU A 2 -1.93 14.56 -16.16
C GLU A 2 -0.49 14.06 -16.02
N ASN A 3 0.06 14.04 -14.81
CA ASN A 3 1.48 13.73 -14.54
C ASN A 3 1.87 12.26 -14.82
N GLY A 4 1.22 11.54 -15.74
CA GLY A 4 1.60 10.19 -16.16
C GLY A 4 1.56 9.10 -15.07
N LEU A 5 1.35 9.45 -13.80
CA LEU A 5 1.33 8.54 -12.64
C LEU A 5 -0.03 7.84 -12.47
N VAL A 6 -0.57 7.31 -13.56
CA VAL A 6 -1.84 6.60 -13.61
C VAL A 6 -1.60 5.24 -14.27
N THR A 7 -1.93 4.17 -13.57
CA THR A 7 -1.80 2.82 -14.13
C THR A 7 -2.87 2.56 -15.21
N PRO A 8 -2.70 1.56 -16.09
CA PRO A 8 -3.64 1.29 -17.19
C PRO A 8 -5.12 1.09 -16.79
N ASP A 9 -5.41 0.74 -15.53
CA ASP A 9 -6.79 0.60 -15.03
C ASP A 9 -7.35 1.90 -14.41
N GLY A 10 -6.70 3.05 -14.65
CA GLY A 10 -7.12 4.36 -14.16
C GLY A 10 -6.75 4.65 -12.70
N THR A 11 -6.01 3.76 -12.03
CA THR A 11 -5.60 3.98 -10.64
C THR A 11 -4.45 4.97 -10.55
N LYS A 12 -4.64 6.07 -9.83
CA LYS A 12 -3.59 7.03 -9.45
C LYS A 12 -2.53 6.35 -8.56
N VAL A 13 -1.26 6.57 -8.89
CA VAL A 13 -0.09 6.32 -8.05
C VAL A 13 0.36 7.65 -7.46
N LEU A 14 0.62 7.66 -6.15
CA LEU A 14 0.98 8.88 -5.44
C LEU A 14 2.50 9.09 -5.47
N THR A 15 2.93 10.35 -5.59
CA THR A 15 4.27 10.76 -5.17
C THR A 15 4.33 10.82 -3.64
N VAL A 16 5.53 10.94 -3.05
CA VAL A 16 5.67 11.10 -1.59
C VAL A 16 4.95 12.37 -1.13
N ALA A 17 5.10 13.48 -1.85
CA ALA A 17 4.42 14.74 -1.53
C ALA A 17 2.89 14.65 -1.65
N GLU A 18 2.37 13.91 -2.63
CA GLU A 18 0.93 13.66 -2.75
C GLU A 18 0.43 12.75 -1.63
N TYR A 19 1.18 11.71 -1.26
CA TYR A 19 0.86 10.83 -0.15
C TYR A 19 0.77 11.60 1.18
N ASP A 20 1.79 12.40 1.51
CA ASP A 20 1.83 13.18 2.75
C ASP A 20 0.68 14.19 2.81
N ARG A 21 0.42 14.87 1.69
CA ARG A 21 -0.72 15.79 1.56
C ARG A 21 -2.05 15.05 1.74
N PHE A 22 -2.24 13.91 1.10
CA PHE A 22 -3.48 13.15 1.18
C PHE A 22 -3.78 12.69 2.60
N VAL A 23 -2.77 12.16 3.30
CA VAL A 23 -2.87 11.69 4.70
C VAL A 23 -3.37 12.78 5.65
N ASN A 24 -3.01 14.04 5.40
CA ASN A 24 -3.49 15.18 6.20
C ASN A 24 -5.00 15.44 6.07
N PHE A 25 -5.64 15.05 4.96
CA PHE A 25 -7.08 15.18 4.76
C PHE A 25 -7.88 13.97 5.26
N ILE A 26 -7.20 12.87 5.63
CA ILE A 26 -7.84 11.71 6.24
C ILE A 26 -8.12 12.01 7.72
N PRO A 27 -9.37 11.88 8.19
CA PRO A 27 -9.69 11.98 9.61
C PRO A 27 -8.85 11.01 10.44
N ALA A 28 -8.37 11.46 11.60
CA ALA A 28 -7.44 10.69 12.45
C ALA A 28 -7.89 9.23 12.68
N LYS A 29 -9.19 9.00 12.90
CA LYS A 29 -9.80 7.66 13.10
C LYS A 29 -9.68 6.69 11.92
N PHE A 30 -9.33 7.17 10.73
CA PHE A 30 -9.14 6.36 9.52
C PHE A 30 -7.71 6.42 8.97
N ARG A 31 -6.86 7.28 9.53
CA ARG A 31 -5.48 7.46 9.07
C ARG A 31 -4.64 6.18 9.19
N PRO A 32 -4.67 5.45 10.32
CA PRO A 32 -3.95 4.18 10.45
C PRO A 32 -4.35 3.16 9.37
N VAL A 33 -5.63 3.12 8.97
CA VAL A 33 -6.12 2.23 7.90
C VAL A 33 -5.40 2.52 6.58
N PHE A 34 -5.23 3.79 6.22
CA PHE A 34 -4.56 4.15 4.97
C PHE A 34 -3.04 3.94 5.02
N GLU A 35 -2.41 4.30 6.14
CA GLU A 35 -0.97 4.16 6.34
C GLU A 35 -0.54 2.68 6.35
N VAL A 36 -1.21 1.83 7.15
CA VAL A 36 -0.93 0.39 7.18
C VAL A 36 -1.18 -0.24 5.81
N ASN A 37 -2.26 0.13 5.11
CA ASN A 37 -2.51 -0.36 3.75
C ASN A 37 -1.37 -0.01 2.79
N THR A 38 -0.88 1.23 2.86
CA THR A 38 0.20 1.69 1.97
C THR A 38 1.50 0.96 2.28
N ILE A 39 1.92 0.90 3.54
CA ILE A 39 3.18 0.26 3.94
C ILE A 39 3.18 -1.24 3.63
N THR A 40 2.07 -1.92 3.90
CA THR A 40 1.96 -3.37 3.70
C THR A 40 1.66 -3.73 2.24
N GLY A 41 0.98 -2.84 1.51
CA GLY A 41 0.46 -3.08 0.17
C GLY A 41 -0.66 -4.11 0.11
N LEU A 42 -1.33 -4.43 1.21
CA LEU A 42 -2.42 -5.41 1.21
C LEU A 42 -3.53 -5.03 0.22
N ARG A 43 -4.24 -6.02 -0.34
CA ARG A 43 -5.54 -5.71 -0.95
C ARG A 43 -6.46 -5.20 0.15
N TYR A 44 -7.33 -4.25 -0.17
CA TYR A 44 -8.19 -3.67 0.85
C TYR A 44 -8.99 -4.72 1.65
N VAL A 45 -9.47 -5.79 0.99
CA VAL A 45 -10.15 -6.89 1.68
C VAL A 45 -9.24 -7.72 2.60
N GLU A 46 -7.96 -7.85 2.27
CA GLU A 46 -6.96 -8.53 3.12
C GLU A 46 -6.64 -7.66 4.34
N LEU A 47 -6.56 -6.34 4.17
CA LEU A 47 -6.42 -5.38 5.26
C LEU A 47 -7.62 -5.41 6.20
N GLN A 48 -8.85 -5.45 5.67
CA GLN A 48 -10.05 -5.58 6.50
C GLN A 48 -10.02 -6.84 7.36
N ARG A 49 -9.52 -7.95 6.80
CA ARG A 49 -9.37 -9.21 7.54
C ARG A 49 -8.25 -9.14 8.57
N LEU A 50 -7.11 -8.52 8.24
CA LEU A 50 -6.03 -8.31 9.21
C LEU A 50 -6.52 -7.55 10.45
N HIS A 51 -7.43 -6.60 10.29
CA HIS A 51 -8.04 -5.90 11.43
C HIS A 51 -8.85 -6.84 12.35
N ASP A 52 -9.40 -7.92 11.80
CA ASP A 52 -10.16 -8.93 12.56
C ASP A 52 -9.26 -10.09 13.03
N HIS A 53 -7.97 -10.09 12.68
CA HIS A 53 -7.02 -11.18 12.87
C HIS A 53 -5.62 -10.65 13.24
N GLU A 54 -5.47 -10.09 14.44
CA GLU A 54 -4.18 -9.62 14.96
C GLU A 54 -3.11 -10.72 14.96
N GLU A 55 -3.51 -11.97 15.18
CA GLU A 55 -2.63 -13.14 15.26
C GLU A 55 -1.82 -13.42 13.98
N TRP A 56 -2.20 -12.79 12.85
CA TRP A 56 -1.41 -12.87 11.61
C TRP A 56 -0.15 -12.02 11.66
N TYR A 57 -0.04 -11.09 12.60
CA TYR A 57 1.18 -10.34 12.83
C TYR A 57 2.12 -11.09 13.78
N TYR A 58 3.29 -11.44 13.26
CA TYR A 58 4.33 -12.12 14.01
C TYR A 58 5.35 -11.09 14.52
N THR A 59 5.11 -10.60 15.73
CA THR A 59 5.84 -9.49 16.36
C THR A 59 7.34 -9.72 16.44
N GLU A 60 7.78 -10.93 16.77
CA GLU A 60 9.22 -11.27 16.95
C GLU A 60 10.05 -11.03 15.69
N ARG A 61 9.44 -11.20 14.51
CA ARG A 61 10.11 -10.98 13.22
C ARG A 61 9.67 -9.70 12.52
N ASN A 62 8.69 -8.98 13.08
CA ASN A 62 8.05 -7.82 12.46
C ASN A 62 7.54 -8.16 11.04
N GLN A 63 6.69 -9.18 10.94
CA GLN A 63 6.13 -9.68 9.67
C GLN A 63 4.64 -9.97 9.79
N ILE A 64 3.91 -9.82 8.69
CA ILE A 64 2.53 -10.31 8.59
C ILE A 64 2.55 -11.59 7.77
N ILE A 65 2.01 -12.67 8.32
CA ILE A 65 1.87 -13.95 7.64
C ILE A 65 0.40 -14.13 7.30
N LEU A 66 0.06 -14.01 6.02
CA LEU A 66 -1.30 -14.22 5.56
C LEU A 66 -1.53 -15.68 5.19
N PRO A 67 -2.41 -16.38 5.93
CA PRO A 67 -2.79 -17.74 5.60
C PRO A 67 -3.75 -17.77 4.40
N LYS A 68 -4.14 -18.97 3.97
CA LYS A 68 -4.94 -19.17 2.75
C LYS A 68 -6.31 -18.48 2.85
N GLU A 69 -6.93 -18.53 4.02
CA GLU A 69 -8.22 -17.93 4.37
C GLU A 69 -8.19 -16.39 4.33
N ALA A 70 -7.02 -15.78 4.48
CA ALA A 70 -6.83 -14.34 4.36
C ALA A 70 -6.86 -13.89 2.88
N GLN A 71 -6.41 -14.73 1.96
CA GLN A 71 -6.22 -14.36 0.55
C GLN A 71 -7.49 -14.55 -0.28
N ARG A 72 -8.24 -15.65 -0.07
CA ARG A 72 -9.51 -16.05 -0.77
C ARG A 72 -9.59 -15.78 -2.29
N LYS A 73 -8.46 -15.60 -2.98
CA LYS A 73 -8.43 -15.31 -4.40
C LYS A 73 -8.50 -16.64 -5.16
N VAL A 74 -9.55 -16.83 -5.96
CA VAL A 74 -9.90 -18.08 -6.65
C VAL A 74 -8.74 -18.73 -7.42
N LYS A 75 -7.81 -17.93 -7.97
CA LYS A 75 -6.65 -18.40 -8.75
C LYS A 75 -5.31 -18.42 -8.00
N GLN A 76 -5.27 -18.08 -6.71
CA GLN A 76 -4.00 -17.98 -5.96
C GLN A 76 -3.56 -19.36 -5.47
N LYS A 77 -2.39 -19.82 -5.93
CA LYS A 77 -1.84 -21.16 -5.63
C LYS A 77 -0.92 -21.19 -4.40
N LEU A 78 -0.45 -20.04 -3.92
CA LEU A 78 0.49 -19.97 -2.80
C LEU A 78 -0.19 -20.31 -1.47
N VAL A 79 0.43 -21.21 -0.70
CA VAL A 79 -0.08 -21.69 0.59
C VAL A 79 -0.09 -20.59 1.65
N LYS A 80 0.90 -19.70 1.62
CA LYS A 80 1.08 -18.57 2.54
C LYS A 80 1.73 -17.39 1.82
N ARG A 81 1.42 -16.15 2.23
CA ARG A 81 2.09 -14.93 1.76
C ARG A 81 2.63 -14.17 2.96
N THR A 82 3.92 -13.89 2.96
CA THR A 82 4.57 -13.08 4.01
C THR A 82 4.77 -11.66 3.52
N ILE A 83 4.40 -10.69 4.35
CA ILE A 83 4.77 -9.29 4.21
C ILE A 83 5.84 -9.03 5.25
N ASP A 84 7.08 -8.85 4.79
CA ASP A 84 8.26 -8.62 5.61
C ASP A 84 8.79 -7.19 5.44
N LYS A 85 10.01 -6.91 5.90
CA LYS A 85 10.67 -5.59 5.80
C LYS A 85 9.72 -4.45 6.19
N LEU A 86 9.04 -4.63 7.33
CA LEU A 86 8.15 -3.63 7.89
C LEU A 86 8.99 -2.63 8.71
N PRO A 87 8.56 -1.37 8.85
CA PRO A 87 9.26 -0.40 9.68
C PRO A 87 9.48 -0.91 11.10
N ALA A 88 10.59 -0.56 11.76
CA ALA A 88 10.80 -0.91 13.16
C ALA A 88 9.67 -0.36 14.08
N THR A 89 9.02 0.71 13.66
CA THR A 89 7.86 1.33 14.33
C THR A 89 6.52 0.67 13.97
N PHE A 90 6.51 -0.33 13.10
CA PHE A 90 5.29 -0.99 12.64
C PHE A 90 4.42 -1.59 13.76
N PRO A 91 4.96 -2.16 14.87
CA PRO A 91 4.13 -2.57 16.01
C PRO A 91 3.20 -1.46 16.51
N TYR A 92 3.69 -0.22 16.58
CA TYR A 92 2.89 0.94 17.02
C TYR A 92 1.84 1.35 15.98
N LEU A 93 2.21 1.30 14.68
CA LEU A 93 1.28 1.56 13.59
C LEU A 93 0.15 0.51 13.54
N LEU A 94 0.50 -0.77 13.73
CA LEU A 94 -0.46 -1.86 13.77
C LEU A 94 -1.38 -1.72 14.98
N LYS A 95 -0.85 -1.43 16.17
CA LYS A 95 -1.67 -1.16 17.35
C LYS A 95 -2.67 -0.03 17.10
N ALA A 96 -2.20 1.11 16.59
CA ALA A 96 -3.07 2.22 16.23
C ALA A 96 -4.13 1.83 15.18
N PHE A 97 -3.79 0.93 14.25
CA PHE A 97 -4.72 0.40 13.26
C PHE A 97 -5.78 -0.53 13.86
N LEU A 98 -5.42 -1.41 14.80
CA LEU A 98 -6.35 -2.32 15.47
C LEU A 98 -7.29 -1.58 16.44
N GLU A 99 -6.81 -0.49 17.04
CA GLU A 99 -7.58 0.35 17.97
C GLU A 99 -8.42 1.44 17.26
N CYS A 100 -8.18 1.71 15.98
CA CYS A 100 -8.92 2.73 15.24
C CYS A 100 -10.33 2.28 14.83
N LYS A 101 -11.04 3.13 14.08
CA LYS A 101 -12.34 2.73 13.55
C LYS A 101 -12.13 1.61 12.53
N LYS A 102 -12.81 0.47 12.75
CA LYS A 102 -12.82 -0.68 11.84
C LYS A 102 -12.88 -0.23 10.37
N PRO A 103 -11.99 -0.74 9.51
CA PRO A 103 -11.98 -0.45 8.08
C PRO A 103 -13.39 -0.60 7.47
N PRO A 104 -13.94 0.47 6.88
CA PRO A 104 -15.33 0.46 6.42
C PRO A 104 -15.55 -0.48 5.23
N ALA A 105 -16.81 -0.70 4.85
CA ALA A 105 -17.13 -1.41 3.61
C ALA A 105 -16.47 -0.73 2.40
N ARG A 106 -16.12 -1.52 1.38
CA ARG A 106 -15.35 -1.05 0.22
C ARG A 106 -15.95 0.18 -0.48
N ASN A 107 -17.28 0.25 -0.61
CA ASN A 107 -17.95 1.38 -1.26
C ASN A 107 -17.85 2.65 -0.41
N THR A 108 -18.13 2.55 0.89
CA THR A 108 -17.93 3.65 1.84
C THR A 108 -16.48 4.11 1.88
N TRP A 109 -15.52 3.18 1.81
CA TRP A 109 -14.10 3.53 1.74
C TRP A 109 -13.77 4.27 0.44
N PHE A 110 -14.30 3.82 -0.69
CA PHE A 110 -14.14 4.49 -1.98
C PHE A 110 -14.66 5.93 -1.95
N GLU A 111 -15.88 6.15 -1.46
CA GLU A 111 -16.49 7.48 -1.31
C GLU A 111 -15.68 8.39 -0.37
N ASN A 112 -15.18 7.82 0.74
CA ASN A 112 -14.30 8.54 1.66
C ASN A 112 -13.02 9.01 0.96
N LEU A 113 -12.33 8.11 0.27
CA LEU A 113 -11.09 8.42 -0.44
C LEU A 113 -11.31 9.45 -1.56
N GLU A 114 -12.42 9.36 -2.28
CA GLU A 114 -12.83 10.34 -3.28
C GLU A 114 -12.97 11.73 -2.67
N ARG A 115 -13.73 11.84 -1.59
CA ARG A 115 -13.93 13.11 -0.87
C ARG A 115 -12.62 13.70 -0.36
N TRP A 116 -11.71 12.88 0.17
CA TRP A 116 -10.41 13.37 0.65
C TRP A 116 -9.47 13.73 -0.51
N SER A 117 -9.61 13.08 -1.67
CA SER A 117 -8.82 13.41 -2.87
C SER A 117 -9.17 14.78 -3.38
N TYR A 118 -10.47 15.11 -3.42
CA TYR A 118 -10.95 16.44 -3.78
C TYR A 118 -10.35 17.52 -2.87
N LYS A 119 -10.39 17.29 -1.55
CA LYS A 119 -9.80 18.22 -0.56
C LYS A 119 -8.27 18.36 -0.71
N ALA A 120 -7.59 17.27 -1.07
CA ALA A 120 -6.16 17.26 -1.29
C ALA A 120 -5.72 17.82 -2.65
N GLY A 121 -6.66 18.11 -3.56
CA GLY A 121 -6.38 18.51 -4.93
C GLY A 121 -5.72 17.41 -5.76
N ILE A 122 -6.01 16.14 -5.48
CA ILE A 122 -5.40 14.98 -6.17
C ILE A 122 -6.33 14.47 -7.25
N THR A 123 -5.81 14.45 -8.49
CA THR A 123 -6.52 13.94 -9.68
C THR A 123 -5.58 13.02 -10.49
N PRO A 124 -6.05 11.84 -10.96
CA PRO A 124 -7.32 11.20 -10.63
C PRO A 124 -7.47 10.87 -9.13
N LYS A 125 -8.72 10.70 -8.68
CA LYS A 125 -9.03 10.43 -7.26
C LYS A 125 -8.36 9.14 -6.74
N VAL A 126 -7.90 9.20 -5.50
CA VAL A 126 -7.43 8.04 -4.74
C VAL A 126 -8.58 7.03 -4.59
N ASN A 127 -8.26 5.76 -4.80
CA ASN A 127 -9.23 4.67 -4.66
C ASN A 127 -8.64 3.52 -3.81
N PRO A 128 -9.42 2.49 -3.43
CA PRO A 128 -8.93 1.41 -2.56
C PRO A 128 -7.73 0.60 -3.11
N LYS A 129 -7.41 0.70 -4.41
CA LYS A 129 -6.23 0.09 -5.02
C LYS A 129 -4.99 1.01 -4.95
N THR A 130 -5.17 2.33 -4.83
CA THR A 130 -4.09 3.32 -4.84
C THR A 130 -2.98 3.04 -3.82
N PRO A 131 -3.26 2.74 -2.53
CA PRO A 131 -2.21 2.43 -1.54
C PRO A 131 -1.25 1.33 -2.01
N ARG A 132 -1.83 0.19 -2.42
CA ARG A 132 -1.09 -0.97 -2.90
C ARG A 132 -0.29 -0.67 -4.17
N LYS A 133 -0.89 -0.01 -5.15
CA LYS A 133 -0.19 0.33 -6.40
C LYS A 133 0.91 1.37 -6.18
N THR A 134 0.73 2.26 -5.21
CA THR A 134 1.74 3.25 -4.84
C THR A 134 2.97 2.58 -4.28
N ILE A 135 2.84 1.73 -3.25
CA ILE A 135 4.01 1.05 -2.68
C ILE A 135 4.67 0.09 -3.67
N GLU A 136 3.89 -0.63 -4.49
CA GLU A 136 4.44 -1.51 -5.52
C GLU A 136 5.25 -0.72 -6.54
N SER A 137 4.73 0.41 -7.01
CA SER A 137 5.43 1.30 -7.93
C SER A 137 6.68 1.91 -7.30
N TRP A 138 6.63 2.31 -6.03
CA TRP A 138 7.77 2.89 -5.31
C TRP A 138 8.90 1.87 -5.17
N MET A 139 8.59 0.65 -4.71
CA MET A 139 9.57 -0.42 -4.57
C MET A 139 10.22 -0.75 -5.92
N LEU A 140 9.42 -0.87 -6.98
CA LEU A 140 9.93 -1.18 -8.32
C LEU A 140 10.88 -0.09 -8.82
N LYS A 141 10.46 1.18 -8.73
CA LYS A 141 11.25 2.32 -9.23
C LYS A 141 12.45 2.64 -8.35
N ALA A 142 12.44 2.23 -7.08
CA ALA A 142 13.61 2.29 -6.21
C ALA A 142 14.65 1.20 -6.50
N GLY A 143 14.32 0.20 -7.32
CA GLY A 143 15.23 -0.87 -7.71
C GLY A 143 15.17 -2.12 -6.83
N ILE A 144 14.12 -2.29 -6.02
CA ILE A 144 13.92 -3.52 -5.26
C ILE A 144 13.66 -4.67 -6.25
N PRO A 145 14.30 -5.84 -6.09
CA PRO A 145 14.11 -6.97 -7.00
C PRO A 145 12.64 -7.34 -7.17
N GLU A 146 12.21 -7.48 -8.42
CA GLU A 146 10.81 -7.75 -8.76
C GLU A 146 10.25 -8.99 -8.06
N ILE A 147 11.05 -10.05 -7.92
CA ILE A 147 10.64 -11.28 -7.25
C ILE A 147 10.25 -11.06 -5.78
N GLU A 148 10.93 -10.15 -5.08
CA GLU A 148 10.60 -9.79 -3.70
C GLU A 148 9.28 -9.03 -3.66
N ILE A 149 9.09 -8.10 -4.58
CA ILE A 149 7.84 -7.34 -4.73
C ILE A 149 6.68 -8.29 -5.02
N TYR A 150 6.84 -9.22 -5.96
CA TYR A 150 5.79 -10.18 -6.35
C TYR A 150 5.45 -11.15 -5.23
N SER A 151 6.45 -11.59 -4.47
CA SER A 151 6.26 -12.41 -3.28
C SER A 151 5.45 -11.65 -2.21
N ARG A 152 5.89 -10.43 -1.85
CA ARG A 152 5.23 -9.56 -0.86
C ARG A 152 3.79 -9.23 -1.26
N GLN A 153 3.58 -8.91 -2.53
CA GLN A 153 2.28 -8.51 -3.06
C GLN A 153 1.40 -9.73 -3.39
N GLY A 154 1.95 -10.90 -3.68
CA GLY A 154 1.19 -12.04 -4.21
C GLY A 154 0.63 -11.72 -5.60
N HIS A 155 1.51 -11.23 -6.48
CA HIS A 155 1.27 -10.96 -7.90
C HIS A 155 1.95 -12.00 -8.78
N ASP A 156 1.44 -12.13 -10.01
CA ASP A 156 2.12 -12.82 -11.11
C ASP A 156 3.00 -11.80 -11.85
N PRO A 157 4.28 -12.11 -12.15
CA PRO A 157 5.22 -11.21 -12.81
C PRO A 157 4.67 -10.47 -14.04
N ILE A 158 3.88 -11.16 -14.87
CA ILE A 158 3.36 -10.61 -16.13
C ILE A 158 2.38 -9.46 -15.88
N THR A 159 1.64 -9.52 -14.77
CA THR A 159 0.63 -8.51 -14.43
C THR A 159 1.27 -7.22 -13.95
N SER A 160 2.34 -7.31 -13.16
CA SER A 160 3.02 -6.14 -12.60
C SER A 160 3.80 -5.35 -13.65
N LEU A 161 4.49 -6.02 -14.58
CA LEU A 161 5.27 -5.36 -15.64
C LEU A 161 4.40 -4.38 -16.46
N LYS A 162 3.20 -4.81 -16.86
CA LYS A 162 2.26 -4.01 -17.65
C LYS A 162 1.71 -2.78 -16.91
N HIS A 163 1.74 -2.77 -15.57
CA HIS A 163 1.13 -1.70 -14.79
C HIS A 163 2.07 -0.52 -14.51
N TYR A 164 3.38 -0.73 -14.51
CA TYR A 164 4.35 0.23 -13.96
C TYR A 164 5.43 0.68 -14.95
N GLN A 165 5.55 0.04 -16.11
CA GLN A 165 6.53 0.43 -17.14
C GLN A 165 6.35 1.89 -17.62
N SER A 166 5.11 2.35 -17.76
CA SER A 166 4.81 3.70 -18.26
C SER A 166 4.86 4.80 -17.19
N LEU A 167 4.99 4.46 -15.90
CA LEU A 167 5.07 5.46 -14.84
C LEU A 167 6.47 6.08 -14.84
N SER A 168 6.54 7.38 -15.06
CA SER A 168 7.79 8.14 -15.00
C SER A 168 7.73 9.09 -13.81
N PHE A 169 8.56 8.82 -12.81
CA PHE A 169 8.84 9.76 -11.73
C PHE A 169 10.03 10.63 -12.13
N THR A 170 10.02 11.88 -11.74
CA THR A 170 11.18 12.76 -11.82
C THR A 170 12.29 12.28 -10.88
N ASP A 171 13.53 12.72 -11.11
CA ASP A 171 14.66 12.39 -10.23
C ASP A 171 14.44 12.87 -8.78
N TYR A 172 13.74 14.00 -8.61
CA TYR A 172 13.36 14.52 -7.30
C TYR A 172 12.40 13.57 -6.58
N GLU A 173 11.34 13.14 -7.26
CA GLU A 173 10.36 12.20 -6.70
C GLU A 173 11.00 10.83 -6.41
N LEU A 174 11.89 10.34 -7.28
CA LEU A 174 12.61 9.07 -7.05
C LEU A 174 13.51 9.13 -5.81
N ARG A 175 14.19 10.27 -5.58
CA ARG A 175 14.98 10.48 -4.36
C ARG A 175 14.10 10.46 -3.11
N ASP A 176 12.96 11.15 -3.15
CA ASP A 176 12.02 11.17 -2.02
C ASP A 176 11.44 9.78 -1.75
N ILE A 177 11.10 9.03 -2.81
CA ILE A 177 10.65 7.64 -2.71
C ILE A 177 11.69 6.77 -2.02
N LYS A 178 12.96 6.81 -2.49
CA LYS A 178 14.05 6.03 -1.88
C LYS A 178 14.22 6.38 -0.41
N LYS A 179 14.24 7.68 -0.08
CA LYS A 179 14.31 8.16 1.30
C LYS A 179 13.15 7.60 2.15
N ARG A 180 11.92 7.70 1.66
CA ARG A 180 10.73 7.18 2.36
C ARG A 180 10.78 5.67 2.57
N LEU A 181 11.23 4.91 1.57
CA LEU A 181 11.38 3.45 1.69
C LEU A 181 12.47 3.05 2.67
N VAL A 182 13.56 3.82 2.78
CA VAL A 182 14.61 3.64 3.80
C VAL A 182 14.06 3.96 5.19
N GLU A 183 13.34 5.07 5.35
CA GLU A 183 12.66 5.43 6.61
C GLU A 183 11.67 4.34 7.06
N TRP A 184 11.02 3.67 6.10
CA TRP A 184 10.13 2.54 6.35
C TRP A 184 10.85 1.19 6.48
N GLY A 185 12.18 1.14 6.34
CA GLY A 185 12.95 -0.11 6.41
C GLY A 185 12.64 -1.12 5.29
N ILE A 186 12.00 -0.67 4.21
CA ILE A 186 11.65 -1.49 3.03
C ILE A 186 12.83 -1.54 2.06
N LEU A 187 13.57 -0.44 1.93
CA LEU A 187 14.80 -0.35 1.16
C LEU A 187 16.00 -0.32 2.11
N ASN A 188 16.98 -1.19 1.88
CA ASN A 188 18.24 -1.15 2.62
C ASN A 188 19.14 -0.06 2.02
N ASN A 189 19.89 0.63 2.89
CA ASN A 189 20.96 1.56 2.48
C ASN A 189 22.18 0.83 1.93
#